data_AF-A0A6A6C410-F1
#
_entry.id   AF-A0A6A6C410-F1
#
_cell.length_a   1.000
_cell.length_b   1.000
_cell.length_c   1.000
_cell.angle_alpha   90.00
_cell.angle_beta   90.00
_cell.angle_gamma   90.00
#
_symmetry.space_group_name_H-M   'P 1'
#
loop_
_entity.id
_entity.type
_entity.pdbx_description
1 polymer ?
#
loop_
_entity_poly.entity_id
_entity_poly.type
_entity_poly.pdbx_seq_one_letter_code
_entity_poly.pdbx_strand_id
1 'polypeptide(L)'
;MLDERELAIHPIVQESVQHNARTVSNIRALTASLFGVAAGTLGLESLPGFIFYFTGTAIVSLLIFSLKAEQDAKSYFFRPFSDLWAGDMFGGLMSFVVDAIKDLVQDCNFDCNDSGIALQAMDNSHVALVSMMLKSESFSPFRCDRNIALGINLSSLTKVLRCAANEDILTMKAEDAPDVVNFTFESSESDRMAEYDIKLMDIDQEHLGIPETEYAATIEMPSAEFQRITRDLTALSESVSIECTKDGVSFKCTGDIGNGSVTLRSHTNVEKPEQNIEINLSEPVALTFSLKYLMNFCKASGLSSSVKLCLSNEVPLLVEYGLSNNSYLRFYLAPKIGDEE
;
A
#
# COMPACT_ATOMS: atom_id res chain seq x y z
N MET A 1 -4.16 11.77 19.41
CA MET A 1 -3.22 12.90 19.42
C MET A 1 -2.72 13.06 20.83
N LEU A 2 -1.41 12.86 21.06
CA LEU A 2 -0.79 13.20 22.34
C LEU A 2 -0.71 14.73 22.41
N ASP A 3 -1.02 15.29 23.58
CA ASP A 3 -1.05 16.74 23.79
C ASP A 3 0.39 17.27 23.69
N GLU A 4 0.64 18.35 22.93
CA GLU A 4 2.00 18.91 22.75
C GLU A 4 2.66 19.27 24.09
N ARG A 5 1.85 19.49 25.12
CA ARG A 5 2.28 19.68 26.51
C ARG A 5 2.83 18.42 27.19
N GLU A 6 2.32 17.23 26.88
CA GLU A 6 2.81 15.97 27.47
C GLU A 6 4.18 15.57 26.92
N LEU A 7 4.41 15.80 25.63
CA LEU A 7 5.70 15.54 24.95
C LEU A 7 6.83 16.44 25.47
N ALA A 8 6.51 17.60 26.03
CA ALA A 8 7.48 18.48 26.69
C ALA A 8 7.88 18.02 28.10
N ILE A 9 7.03 17.21 28.76
CA ILE A 9 7.25 16.70 30.13
C ILE A 9 7.88 15.29 30.09
N HIS A 10 7.44 14.45 29.14
CA HIS A 10 7.96 13.10 28.89
C HIS A 10 8.42 12.98 27.42
N PRO A 11 9.66 13.37 27.10
CA PRO A 11 10.16 13.26 25.74
C PRO A 11 10.27 11.79 25.34
N ILE A 12 9.71 11.44 24.18
CA ILE A 12 9.84 10.10 23.61
C ILE A 12 11.30 9.93 23.16
N VAL A 13 12.05 9.11 23.87
CA VAL A 13 13.43 8.75 23.51
C VAL A 13 13.36 7.66 22.43
N GLN A 14 13.74 8.00 21.19
CA GLN A 14 13.65 7.06 20.06
C GLN A 14 14.42 5.75 20.29
N GLU A 15 15.60 5.79 20.92
CA GLU A 15 16.37 4.59 21.25
C GLU A 15 15.59 3.63 22.18
N SER A 16 14.83 4.18 23.13
CA SER A 16 14.01 3.38 24.05
C SER A 16 12.80 2.76 23.34
N VAL A 17 12.18 3.50 22.41
CA VAL A 17 11.08 2.96 21.58
C VAL A 17 11.59 1.82 20.68
N GLN A 18 12.76 1.97 20.08
CA GLN A 18 13.40 0.93 19.28
C GLN A 18 13.78 -0.30 20.12
N HIS A 19 14.31 -0.09 21.32
CA HIS A 19 14.60 -1.19 22.26
C HIS A 19 13.32 -1.94 22.67
N ASN A 20 12.23 -1.21 22.91
CA ASN A 20 10.93 -1.80 23.24
C ASN A 20 10.36 -2.60 22.06
N ALA A 21 10.41 -2.05 20.84
CA ALA A 21 9.97 -2.73 19.62
C ALA A 21 10.76 -4.04 19.39
N ARG A 22 12.09 -3.99 19.49
CA ARG A 22 12.95 -5.20 19.40
C ARG A 22 12.63 -6.21 20.50
N THR A 23 12.39 -5.76 21.72
CA THR A 23 12.03 -6.64 22.84
C THR A 23 10.70 -7.34 22.60
N VAL A 24 9.69 -6.62 22.09
CA VAL A 24 8.39 -7.22 21.75
C VAL A 24 8.51 -8.21 20.60
N SER A 25 9.28 -7.88 19.56
CA SER A 25 9.56 -8.78 18.44
C SER A 25 10.24 -10.07 18.91
N ASN A 26 11.29 -9.96 19.75
CA ASN A 26 11.96 -11.13 20.34
C ASN A 26 11.02 -12.00 21.18
N ILE A 27 10.13 -11.39 21.98
CA ILE A 27 9.14 -12.15 22.76
C ILE A 27 8.17 -12.88 21.83
N ARG A 28 7.73 -12.25 20.74
CA ARG A 28 6.84 -12.87 19.76
C ARG A 28 7.51 -14.01 18.99
N ALA A 29 8.74 -13.84 18.54
CA ALA A 29 9.50 -14.91 17.86
C ALA A 29 9.66 -16.14 18.77
N LEU A 30 10.01 -15.93 20.05
CA LEU A 30 10.08 -17.01 21.05
C LEU A 30 8.71 -17.65 21.30
N THR A 31 7.66 -16.84 21.34
CA THR A 31 6.28 -17.30 21.54
C THR A 31 5.78 -18.13 20.36
N ALA A 32 6.08 -17.69 19.13
CA ALA A 32 5.71 -18.38 17.90
C ALA A 32 6.42 -19.73 17.80
N SER A 33 7.72 -19.77 18.11
CA SER A 33 8.50 -21.00 18.18
C SER A 33 7.94 -21.97 19.23
N LEU A 34 7.66 -21.48 20.45
CA LEU A 34 7.12 -22.29 21.54
C LEU A 34 5.75 -22.88 21.21
N PHE A 35 4.83 -22.06 20.70
CA PHE A 35 3.48 -22.53 20.33
C PHE A 35 3.49 -23.39 19.07
N GLY A 36 4.40 -23.17 18.12
CA GLY A 36 4.61 -24.05 16.97
C GLY A 36 5.05 -25.45 17.39
N VAL A 37 6.04 -25.54 18.29
CA VAL A 37 6.48 -26.82 18.86
C VAL A 37 5.35 -27.48 19.66
N ALA A 38 4.64 -26.72 20.51
CA ALA A 38 3.54 -27.23 21.30
C ALA A 38 2.40 -27.78 20.42
N ALA A 39 1.98 -27.04 19.39
CA ALA A 39 0.97 -27.49 18.42
C ALA A 39 1.40 -28.77 17.70
N GLY A 40 2.68 -28.86 17.29
CA GLY A 40 3.25 -30.05 16.68
C GLY A 40 3.26 -31.27 17.60
N THR A 41 3.64 -31.10 18.87
CA THR A 41 3.62 -32.19 19.86
C THR A 41 2.20 -32.66 20.21
N LEU A 42 1.22 -31.76 20.16
CA LEU A 42 -0.19 -32.05 20.41
C LEU A 42 -0.93 -32.59 19.18
N GLY A 43 -0.26 -32.65 18.01
CA GLY A 43 -0.86 -33.11 16.75
C GLY A 43 -1.99 -32.20 16.24
N LEU A 44 -1.95 -30.90 16.58
CA LEU A 44 -2.95 -29.93 16.16
C LEU A 44 -2.62 -29.45 14.73
N GLU A 45 -3.22 -30.11 13.74
CA GLU A 45 -3.05 -29.76 12.33
C GLU A 45 -4.20 -28.85 11.85
N SER A 46 -3.93 -28.00 10.85
CA SER A 46 -4.94 -27.17 10.16
C SER A 46 -5.64 -26.17 11.10
N LEU A 47 -6.97 -26.05 11.04
CA LEU A 47 -7.75 -25.02 11.73
C LEU A 47 -7.61 -25.05 13.28
N PRO A 48 -7.61 -26.22 13.96
CA PRO A 48 -7.31 -26.28 15.40
C PRO A 48 -5.93 -25.75 15.79
N GLY A 49 -4.90 -26.02 14.98
CA GLY A 49 -3.54 -25.49 15.20
C GLY A 49 -3.49 -23.98 15.04
N PHE A 50 -4.19 -23.45 14.04
CA PHE A 50 -4.34 -22.00 13.83
C PHE A 50 -5.05 -21.31 15.01
N ILE A 51 -6.16 -21.88 15.50
CA ILE A 51 -6.88 -21.34 16.66
C ILE A 51 -6.00 -21.37 17.92
N PHE A 52 -5.26 -22.46 18.13
CA PHE A 52 -4.33 -22.59 19.26
C PHE A 52 -3.23 -21.53 19.22
N TYR A 53 -2.60 -21.34 18.06
CA TYR A 53 -1.58 -20.31 17.84
C TYR A 53 -2.13 -18.90 18.07
N PHE A 54 -3.30 -18.59 17.50
CA PHE A 54 -3.93 -17.28 17.60
C PHE A 54 -4.32 -16.95 19.06
N THR A 55 -4.90 -17.93 19.76
CA THR A 55 -5.28 -17.79 21.17
C THR A 55 -4.05 -17.61 22.05
N GLY A 56 -2.99 -18.40 21.82
CA GLY A 56 -1.72 -18.27 22.55
C GLY A 56 -1.06 -16.92 22.33
N THR A 57 -1.03 -16.44 21.09
CA THR A 57 -0.47 -15.14 20.73
C THR A 57 -1.26 -13.99 21.35
N ALA A 58 -2.60 -14.05 21.34
CA ALA A 58 -3.46 -13.06 21.99
C ALA A 58 -3.22 -12.98 23.50
N ILE A 59 -3.03 -14.14 24.16
CA ILE A 59 -2.69 -14.19 25.59
C ILE A 59 -1.34 -13.55 25.86
N VAL A 60 -0.32 -13.84 25.06
CA VAL A 60 1.01 -13.23 25.23
C VAL A 60 0.97 -11.73 25.01
N SER A 61 0.25 -11.24 23.99
CA SER A 61 0.07 -9.80 23.78
C SER A 61 -0.65 -9.13 24.97
N LEU A 62 -1.62 -9.81 25.59
CA LEU A 62 -2.31 -9.34 26.79
C LEU A 62 -1.38 -9.33 28.01
N LEU A 63 -0.48 -10.32 28.13
CA LEU A 63 0.54 -10.38 29.18
C LEU A 63 1.60 -9.29 29.01
N ILE A 64 2.05 -8.99 27.79
CA ILE A 64 2.96 -7.87 27.50
C ILE A 64 2.29 -6.55 27.91
N PHE A 65 1.02 -6.36 27.54
CA PHE A 65 0.25 -5.17 27.91
C PHE A 65 0.08 -5.02 29.42
N SER A 66 -0.26 -6.10 30.13
CA SER A 66 -0.58 -6.08 31.55
C SER A 66 0.66 -6.02 32.45
N LEU A 67 1.70 -6.80 32.14
CA LEU A 67 2.87 -6.97 33.02
C LEU A 67 4.05 -6.07 32.66
N LYS A 68 4.23 -5.76 31.37
CA LYS A 68 5.41 -5.04 30.86
C LYS A 68 5.11 -3.59 30.51
N ALA A 69 3.89 -3.28 30.10
CA ALA A 69 3.45 -1.92 29.78
C ALA A 69 2.62 -1.26 30.90
N GLU A 70 2.49 -1.89 32.08
CA GLU A 70 1.76 -1.38 33.27
C GLU A 70 0.39 -0.74 32.96
N GLN A 71 -0.34 -1.27 31.97
CA GLN A 71 -1.61 -0.73 31.47
C GLN A 71 -1.54 0.66 30.81
N ASP A 72 -0.35 1.22 30.57
CA ASP A 72 -0.14 2.48 29.86
C ASP A 72 0.77 2.31 28.63
N ALA A 73 0.21 1.68 27.60
CA ALA A 73 0.91 1.44 26.34
C ALA A 73 1.29 2.71 25.55
N LYS A 74 0.73 3.88 25.91
CA LYS A 74 1.04 5.17 25.24
C LYS A 74 2.41 5.72 25.65
N SER A 75 2.90 5.35 26.82
CA SER A 75 4.19 5.79 27.35
C SER A 75 5.37 5.00 26.75
N TYR A 76 5.11 3.83 26.14
CA TYR A 76 6.15 2.92 25.64
C TYR A 76 6.13 2.70 24.13
N PHE A 77 4.99 2.92 23.46
CA PHE A 77 4.80 2.68 22.03
C PHE A 77 4.10 3.86 21.36
N PHE A 78 4.55 4.21 20.15
CA PHE A 78 3.99 5.32 19.39
C PHE A 78 2.57 5.00 18.89
N ARG A 79 2.26 3.72 18.59
CA ARG A 79 0.91 3.25 18.27
C ARG A 79 0.57 1.97 19.03
N PRO A 80 -0.15 2.06 20.16
CA PRO A 80 -0.42 0.94 21.07
C PRO A 80 -1.12 -0.27 20.45
N PHE A 81 -1.96 -0.07 19.43
CA PHE A 81 -2.73 -1.15 18.81
C PHE A 81 -2.01 -1.73 17.58
N SER A 82 -1.38 -0.91 16.74
CA SER A 82 -0.63 -1.44 15.59
C SER A 82 0.67 -2.10 16.01
N ASP A 83 1.40 -1.53 16.97
CA ASP A 83 2.72 -2.06 17.34
C ASP A 83 2.57 -3.31 18.22
N LEU A 84 1.50 -3.38 19.01
CA LEU A 84 1.23 -4.47 19.97
C LEU A 84 0.31 -5.58 19.44
N TRP A 85 -0.49 -5.32 18.39
CA TRP A 85 -1.44 -6.28 17.82
C TRP A 85 -1.31 -6.48 16.30
N ALA A 86 -0.77 -5.50 15.56
CA ALA A 86 -0.64 -5.55 14.10
C ALA A 86 0.83 -5.37 13.63
N GLY A 87 1.79 -5.70 14.49
CA GLY A 87 3.20 -5.68 14.11
C GLY A 87 3.40 -6.68 12.98
N ASP A 88 4.06 -6.23 11.91
CA ASP A 88 4.47 -7.01 10.73
C ASP A 88 3.46 -7.26 9.60
N MET A 89 2.43 -6.42 9.43
CA MET A 89 1.64 -6.45 8.17
C MET A 89 2.30 -5.74 6.97
N PHE A 90 3.43 -5.05 7.15
CA PHE A 90 4.10 -4.26 6.10
C PHE A 90 5.48 -4.76 5.71
N GLY A 91 5.83 -5.97 6.16
CA GLY A 91 6.95 -6.71 5.62
C GLY A 91 6.73 -6.99 4.12
N GLY A 92 7.27 -6.12 3.27
CA GLY A 92 7.07 -6.16 1.82
C GLY A 92 6.25 -5.01 1.21
N LEU A 93 6.07 -3.86 1.89
CA LEU A 93 5.43 -2.69 1.27
C LEU A 93 6.05 -2.37 -0.11
N MET A 94 7.38 -2.33 -0.18
CA MET A 94 8.11 -2.05 -1.42
C MET A 94 7.89 -3.12 -2.49
N SER A 95 7.80 -4.40 -2.12
CA SER A 95 7.48 -5.48 -3.07
C SER A 95 6.06 -5.37 -3.59
N PHE A 96 5.07 -5.05 -2.76
CA PHE A 96 3.69 -4.82 -3.22
C PHE A 96 3.58 -3.59 -4.13
N VAL A 97 4.26 -2.50 -3.78
CA VAL A 97 4.31 -1.28 -4.60
C VAL A 97 4.91 -1.60 -5.97
N VAL A 98 6.08 -2.24 -6.01
CA VAL A 98 6.76 -2.60 -7.26
C VAL A 98 5.92 -3.58 -8.08
N ASP A 99 5.27 -4.55 -7.44
CA ASP A 99 4.40 -5.51 -8.12
C ASP A 99 3.17 -4.85 -8.77
N ALA A 100 2.65 -3.78 -8.15
CA ALA A 100 1.52 -3.02 -8.69
C ALA A 100 1.91 -2.15 -9.90
N ILE A 101 3.16 -1.65 -9.97
CA ILE A 101 3.59 -0.69 -11.00
C ILE A 101 4.34 -1.34 -12.18
N LYS A 102 4.99 -2.49 -11.98
CA LYS A 102 5.86 -3.15 -12.99
C LYS A 102 5.19 -3.47 -14.33
N ASP A 103 3.87 -3.62 -14.34
CA ASP A 103 3.11 -3.97 -15.55
C ASP A 103 2.63 -2.72 -16.32
N LEU A 104 2.79 -1.54 -15.73
CA LEU A 104 2.53 -0.25 -16.37
C LEU A 104 3.82 0.37 -16.92
N VAL A 105 4.92 0.23 -16.17
CA VAL A 105 6.19 0.91 -16.45
C VAL A 105 7.34 -0.09 -16.34
N GLN A 106 8.27 -0.05 -17.29
CA GLN A 106 9.45 -0.92 -17.27
C GLN A 106 10.62 -0.31 -16.51
N ASP A 107 10.86 0.99 -16.74
CA ASP A 107 11.98 1.76 -16.22
C ASP A 107 11.44 3.07 -15.63
N CYS A 108 11.86 3.43 -14.43
CA CYS A 108 11.42 4.65 -13.75
C CYS A 108 12.50 5.21 -12.83
N ASN A 109 12.46 6.52 -12.58
CA ASN A 109 13.25 7.13 -11.53
C ASN A 109 12.52 7.07 -10.19
N PHE A 110 13.24 6.63 -9.16
CA PHE A 110 12.89 6.88 -7.77
C PHE A 110 13.59 8.15 -7.32
N ASP A 111 12.82 9.22 -7.14
CA ASP A 111 13.31 10.52 -6.72
C ASP A 111 13.36 10.56 -5.20
N CYS A 112 14.57 10.50 -4.64
CA CYS A 112 14.81 10.57 -3.21
C CYS A 112 15.14 12.01 -2.82
N ASN A 113 14.42 12.54 -1.84
CA ASN A 113 14.68 13.85 -1.23
C ASN A 113 14.43 13.81 0.28
N ASP A 114 14.54 14.95 0.95
CA ASP A 114 14.28 15.09 2.40
C ASP A 114 12.85 14.69 2.82
N SER A 115 11.88 14.88 1.92
CA SER A 115 10.47 14.61 2.16
C SER A 115 10.13 13.11 2.02
N GLY A 116 10.93 12.34 1.29
CA GLY A 116 10.74 10.90 1.11
C GLY A 116 11.22 10.38 -0.25
N ILE A 117 10.60 9.29 -0.71
CA ILE A 117 10.84 8.69 -2.02
C ILE A 117 9.59 8.86 -2.87
N ALA A 118 9.73 9.59 -3.98
CA ALA A 118 8.68 9.77 -4.97
C ALA A 118 8.99 8.94 -6.22
N LEU A 119 7.93 8.58 -6.95
CA LEU A 119 8.05 8.00 -8.28
C LEU A 119 6.91 8.55 -9.13
N GLN A 120 7.24 8.97 -10.34
CA GLN A 120 6.25 9.35 -11.34
C GLN A 120 6.63 8.71 -12.67
N ALA A 121 5.69 8.09 -13.36
CA ALA A 121 5.98 7.54 -14.68
C ALA A 121 4.71 7.39 -15.52
N MET A 122 4.87 7.53 -16.82
CA MET A 122 3.83 7.25 -17.80
C MET A 122 4.01 5.85 -18.37
N ASP A 123 2.89 5.23 -18.76
CA ASP A 123 2.93 4.00 -19.55
C ASP A 123 3.42 4.28 -20.99
N ASN A 124 3.78 3.23 -21.72
CA ASN A 124 4.26 3.35 -23.11
C ASN A 124 3.24 3.99 -24.08
N SER A 125 1.95 3.97 -23.74
CA SER A 125 0.90 4.57 -24.56
C SER A 125 0.62 6.03 -24.19
N HIS A 126 1.23 6.55 -23.11
CA HIS A 126 0.96 7.88 -22.54
C HIS A 126 -0.52 8.12 -22.18
N VAL A 127 -1.25 7.07 -21.81
CA VAL A 127 -2.67 7.11 -21.44
C VAL A 127 -2.84 6.98 -19.92
N ALA A 128 -1.91 6.30 -19.25
CA ALA A 128 -1.90 6.09 -17.82
C ALA A 128 -0.64 6.68 -17.18
N LEU A 129 -0.80 7.34 -16.04
CA LEU A 129 0.29 7.86 -15.23
C LEU A 129 0.23 7.26 -13.82
N VAL A 130 1.35 6.80 -13.31
CA VAL A 130 1.51 6.41 -11.92
C VAL A 130 2.25 7.50 -11.15
N SER A 131 1.77 7.83 -9.96
CA SER A 131 2.40 8.74 -9.02
C SER A 131 2.38 8.11 -7.64
N MET A 132 3.57 7.89 -7.08
CA MET A 132 3.78 7.34 -5.76
C MET A 132 4.51 8.37 -4.90
N MET A 133 4.11 8.48 -3.64
CA MET A 133 4.86 9.21 -2.63
C MET A 133 4.94 8.35 -1.37
N LEU A 134 6.15 7.96 -0.99
CA LEU A 134 6.45 7.35 0.30
C LEU A 134 7.15 8.41 1.15
N LYS A 135 6.48 8.93 2.18
CA LYS A 135 7.08 9.99 3.00
C LYS A 135 8.19 9.45 3.90
N SER A 136 9.11 10.33 4.27
CA SER A 136 10.24 10.02 5.14
C SER A 136 9.81 9.34 6.45
N GLU A 137 8.63 9.68 7.00
CA GLU A 137 8.10 9.10 8.23
C GLU A 137 7.66 7.64 8.07
N SER A 138 7.51 7.14 6.85
CA SER A 138 7.22 5.73 6.56
C SER A 138 8.46 4.83 6.62
N PHE A 139 9.66 5.38 6.86
CA PHE A 139 10.92 4.64 6.90
C PHE A 139 11.58 4.74 8.28
N SER A 140 12.41 3.74 8.62
CA SER A 140 13.16 3.71 9.88
C SER A 140 14.50 2.97 9.71
N PRO A 141 15.64 3.67 9.62
CA PRO A 141 15.83 5.13 9.51
C PRO A 141 15.70 5.64 8.07
N PHE A 142 15.49 6.96 7.91
CA PHE A 142 15.56 7.66 6.62
C PHE A 142 16.64 8.74 6.64
N ARG A 143 17.52 8.75 5.64
CA ARG A 143 18.52 9.81 5.46
C ARG A 143 18.74 10.04 3.96
N CYS A 144 18.52 11.26 3.53
CA CYS A 144 18.78 11.72 2.17
C CYS A 144 19.53 13.05 2.26
N ASP A 145 20.85 13.02 2.03
CA ASP A 145 21.70 14.19 2.18
C ASP A 145 21.61 15.14 0.96
N ARG A 146 21.27 14.58 -0.20
CA ARG A 146 21.10 15.30 -1.47
C ARG A 146 19.96 14.67 -2.25
N ASN A 147 19.27 15.50 -3.04
CA ASN A 147 18.28 15.00 -3.97
C ASN A 147 18.95 14.15 -5.04
N ILE A 148 18.57 12.88 -5.12
CA ILE A 148 19.11 11.90 -6.07
C ILE A 148 17.95 11.21 -6.79
N ALA A 149 18.11 11.00 -8.10
CA ALA A 149 17.19 10.21 -8.90
C ALA A 149 17.83 8.85 -9.17
N LEU A 150 17.17 7.77 -8.75
CA LEU A 150 17.64 6.40 -8.93
C LEU A 150 16.86 5.76 -10.08
N GLY A 151 17.44 5.76 -11.29
CA GLY A 151 16.85 5.10 -12.44
C GLY A 151 17.00 3.60 -12.37
N ILE A 152 15.88 2.89 -12.15
CA ILE A 152 15.87 1.45 -11.91
C ILE A 152 14.93 0.75 -12.89
N ASN A 153 15.41 -0.35 -13.47
CA ASN A 153 14.55 -1.28 -14.18
C ASN A 153 13.69 -2.10 -13.19
N LEU A 154 12.37 -1.95 -13.27
CA LEU A 154 11.43 -2.57 -12.33
C LEU A 154 11.39 -4.10 -12.44
N SER A 155 11.72 -4.66 -13.61
CA SER A 155 11.84 -6.12 -13.78
C SER A 155 13.04 -6.69 -13.01
N SER A 156 14.15 -5.97 -12.98
CA SER A 156 15.33 -6.32 -12.18
C SER A 156 15.06 -6.15 -10.69
N LEU A 157 14.45 -5.03 -10.30
CA LEU A 157 14.06 -4.78 -8.91
C LEU A 157 13.11 -5.85 -8.36
N THR A 158 12.12 -6.26 -9.15
CA THR A 158 11.19 -7.34 -8.77
C THR A 158 11.92 -8.66 -8.50
N LYS A 159 12.97 -8.99 -9.27
CA LYS A 159 13.75 -10.22 -9.04
C LYS A 159 14.54 -10.16 -7.73
N VAL A 160 15.11 -8.99 -7.41
CA VAL A 160 15.85 -8.78 -6.16
C VAL A 160 14.90 -8.82 -4.96
N LEU A 161 13.75 -8.15 -5.04
CA LEU A 161 12.74 -8.14 -3.96
C LEU A 161 12.15 -9.53 -3.68
N ARG A 162 12.14 -10.45 -4.66
CA ARG A 162 11.72 -11.85 -4.46
C ARG A 162 12.70 -12.68 -3.62
N CYS A 163 13.92 -12.20 -3.40
CA CYS A 163 14.90 -12.88 -2.55
C CYS A 163 14.72 -12.58 -1.06
N ALA A 164 13.88 -11.59 -0.74
CA ALA A 164 13.50 -11.22 0.62
C ALA A 164 12.40 -12.13 1.15
N ALA A 165 12.50 -12.51 2.42
CA ALA A 165 11.35 -13.02 3.16
C ALA A 165 10.41 -11.86 3.51
N ASN A 166 9.14 -12.15 3.79
CA ASN A 166 8.16 -11.11 4.09
C ASN A 166 8.60 -10.26 5.29
N GLU A 167 9.17 -10.86 6.33
CA GLU A 167 9.56 -10.16 7.57
C GLU A 167 10.99 -9.57 7.52
N ASP A 168 11.68 -9.68 6.38
CA ASP A 168 13.02 -9.10 6.24
C ASP A 168 12.95 -7.57 6.20
N ILE A 169 13.87 -6.92 6.93
CA ILE A 169 14.06 -5.47 6.91
C ILE A 169 14.81 -5.12 5.64
N LEU A 170 14.18 -4.35 4.75
CA LEU A 170 14.79 -3.83 3.54
C LEU A 170 15.47 -2.48 3.81
N THR A 171 16.76 -2.41 3.52
CA THR A 171 17.54 -1.17 3.53
C THR A 171 18.05 -0.85 2.13
N MET A 172 17.81 0.38 1.67
CA MET A 172 18.34 0.90 0.41
C MET A 172 19.51 1.85 0.68
N LYS A 173 20.62 1.68 -0.04
CA LYS A 173 21.80 2.55 0.07
C LYS A 173 22.29 2.94 -1.32
N ALA A 174 22.59 4.21 -1.51
CA ALA A 174 23.19 4.75 -2.72
C ALA A 174 24.18 5.85 -2.34
N GLU A 175 25.25 6.00 -3.13
CA GLU A 175 26.21 7.11 -3.01
C GLU A 175 25.66 8.39 -3.67
N ASP A 176 26.37 9.52 -3.53
CA ASP A 176 25.94 10.83 -4.09
C ASP A 176 25.83 10.84 -5.63
N ALA A 177 26.70 10.09 -6.31
CA ALA A 177 26.68 9.90 -7.76
C ALA A 177 26.70 8.38 -8.04
N PRO A 178 25.57 7.69 -7.82
CA PRO A 178 25.56 6.25 -7.77
C PRO A 178 25.51 5.64 -9.18
N ASP A 179 26.44 4.74 -9.49
CA ASP A 179 26.31 3.83 -10.64
C ASP A 179 25.46 2.59 -10.28
N VAL A 180 25.35 2.30 -8.98
CA VAL A 180 24.64 1.17 -8.41
C VAL A 180 23.86 1.59 -7.15
N VAL A 181 22.74 0.94 -6.92
CA VAL A 181 22.00 0.99 -5.65
C VAL A 181 22.12 -0.37 -4.96
N ASN A 182 22.44 -0.34 -3.68
CA ASN A 182 22.54 -1.53 -2.83
C ASN A 182 21.23 -1.75 -2.09
N PHE A 183 20.72 -2.98 -2.16
CA PHE A 183 19.59 -3.47 -1.38
C PHE A 183 20.09 -4.49 -0.38
N THR A 184 19.96 -4.18 0.91
CA THR A 184 20.25 -5.08 2.02
C THR A 184 18.94 -5.63 2.60
N PHE A 185 18.84 -6.95 2.74
CA PHE A 185 17.74 -7.62 3.42
C PHE A 185 18.26 -8.28 4.69
N GLU A 186 17.73 -7.88 5.84
CA GLU A 186 18.12 -8.40 7.15
C GLU A 186 16.94 -9.12 7.79
N SER A 187 17.16 -10.40 8.16
CA SER A 187 16.14 -11.17 8.88
C SER A 187 16.09 -10.72 10.35
N SER A 188 14.89 -10.54 10.88
CA SER A 188 14.67 -10.25 12.30
C SER A 188 14.88 -11.49 13.19
N GLU A 189 14.62 -12.68 12.65
CA GLU A 189 14.66 -13.95 13.40
C GLU A 189 16.01 -14.68 13.31
N SER A 190 16.79 -14.42 12.27
CA SER A 190 18.06 -15.10 12.00
C SER A 190 19.16 -14.11 11.68
N ASP A 191 20.42 -14.50 11.89
CA ASP A 191 21.59 -13.69 11.51
C ASP A 191 21.85 -13.71 9.98
N ARG A 192 20.79 -13.81 9.19
CA ARG A 192 20.84 -13.83 7.73
C ARG A 192 20.78 -12.40 7.21
N MET A 193 21.83 -12.02 6.50
CA MET A 193 21.94 -10.77 5.76
C MET A 193 22.21 -11.08 4.29
N ALA A 194 21.42 -10.49 3.39
CA ALA A 194 21.58 -10.64 1.95
C ALA A 194 21.73 -9.26 1.30
N GLU A 195 22.77 -9.09 0.49
CA GLU A 195 23.07 -7.84 -0.21
C GLU A 195 23.00 -8.04 -1.72
N TYR A 196 22.34 -7.11 -2.41
CA TYR A 196 22.19 -7.13 -3.85
C TYR A 196 22.42 -5.74 -4.44
N ASP A 197 23.32 -5.67 -5.42
CA ASP A 197 23.59 -4.44 -6.15
C ASP A 197 22.81 -4.43 -7.48
N ILE A 198 22.03 -3.37 -7.71
CA ILE A 198 21.35 -3.13 -8.98
C ILE A 198 22.04 -1.97 -9.67
N LYS A 199 22.42 -2.17 -10.94
CA LYS A 199 22.95 -1.09 -11.79
C LYS A 199 21.85 -0.08 -12.09
N LEU A 200 22.19 1.18 -11.89
CA LEU A 200 21.33 2.30 -12.23
C LEU A 200 21.44 2.60 -13.71
N MET A 201 20.42 3.28 -14.23
CA MET A 201 20.35 3.73 -15.61
C MET A 201 20.01 5.22 -15.63
N ASP A 202 20.55 5.92 -16.62
CA ASP A 202 20.13 7.30 -16.88
C ASP A 202 18.78 7.26 -17.60
N ILE A 203 17.73 7.71 -16.91
CA ILE A 203 16.38 7.81 -17.46
C ILE A 203 16.03 9.29 -17.52
N ASP A 204 15.88 9.80 -18.74
CA ASP A 204 15.36 11.14 -19.00
C ASP A 204 13.85 11.14 -18.68
N GLN A 205 13.50 11.62 -17.49
CA GLN A 205 12.12 11.66 -17.03
C GLN A 205 11.64 13.11 -16.94
N GLU A 206 10.59 13.43 -17.69
CA GLU A 206 9.88 14.70 -17.54
C GLU A 206 8.92 14.60 -16.35
N HIS A 207 9.14 15.42 -15.32
CA HIS A 207 8.19 15.55 -14.23
C HIS A 207 6.96 16.32 -14.72
N LEU A 208 5.81 15.65 -14.68
CA LEU A 208 4.53 16.26 -14.99
C LEU A 208 3.98 16.92 -13.72
N GLY A 209 3.78 18.24 -13.79
CA GLY A 209 3.04 18.96 -12.75
C GLY A 209 1.59 18.48 -12.72
N ILE A 210 1.20 17.81 -11.64
CA ILE A 210 -0.20 17.41 -11.44
C ILE A 210 -0.91 18.58 -10.73
N PRO A 211 -1.84 19.28 -11.40
CA PRO A 211 -2.58 20.37 -10.77
C PRO A 211 -3.53 19.85 -9.70
N GLU A 212 -3.79 20.65 -8.67
CA GLU A 212 -4.90 20.41 -7.74
C GLU A 212 -6.22 20.66 -8.47
N THR A 213 -6.92 19.58 -8.81
CA THR A 213 -8.20 19.63 -9.54
C THR A 213 -9.35 19.27 -8.62
N GLU A 214 -10.46 20.00 -8.77
CA GLU A 214 -11.73 19.65 -8.14
C GLU A 214 -12.41 18.55 -8.95
N TYR A 215 -12.79 17.47 -8.27
CA TYR A 215 -13.47 16.34 -8.89
C TYR A 215 -14.99 16.46 -8.70
N ALA A 216 -15.74 16.10 -9.73
CA ALA A 216 -17.21 16.15 -9.74
C ALA A 216 -17.82 15.02 -8.89
N ALA A 217 -17.15 13.85 -8.86
CA ALA A 217 -17.52 12.73 -8.01
C ALA A 217 -16.28 12.15 -7.32
N THR A 218 -16.40 11.89 -6.03
CA THR A 218 -15.41 11.16 -5.22
C THR A 218 -16.09 9.96 -4.59
N ILE A 219 -15.59 8.77 -4.89
CA ILE A 219 -16.14 7.51 -4.39
C ILE A 219 -15.05 6.79 -3.61
N GLU A 220 -15.32 6.47 -2.35
CA GLU A 220 -14.48 5.59 -1.55
C GLU A 220 -15.18 4.26 -1.33
N MET A 221 -14.50 3.16 -1.66
CA MET A 221 -15.07 1.81 -1.55
C MET A 221 -13.99 0.78 -1.19
N PRO A 222 -14.38 -0.46 -0.82
CA PRO A 222 -13.41 -1.51 -0.55
C PRO A 222 -12.62 -1.89 -1.81
N SER A 223 -11.30 -1.97 -1.70
CA SER A 223 -10.40 -2.29 -2.83
C SER A 223 -10.66 -3.68 -3.41
N ALA A 224 -11.09 -4.63 -2.57
CA ALA A 224 -11.49 -5.98 -2.97
C ALA A 224 -12.77 -5.99 -3.84
N GLU A 225 -13.73 -5.12 -3.53
CA GLU A 225 -14.97 -5.00 -4.30
C GLU A 225 -14.69 -4.37 -5.67
N PHE A 226 -13.89 -3.30 -5.71
CA PHE A 226 -13.43 -2.70 -6.97
C PHE A 226 -12.69 -3.72 -7.85
N GLN A 227 -11.78 -4.51 -7.27
CA GLN A 227 -11.07 -5.57 -7.99
C GLN A 227 -12.00 -6.66 -8.52
N ARG A 228 -13.04 -7.02 -7.77
CA ARG A 228 -14.05 -7.98 -8.20
C ARG A 228 -14.84 -7.44 -9.40
N ILE A 229 -15.37 -6.23 -9.29
CA ILE A 229 -16.13 -5.57 -10.36
C ILE A 229 -15.31 -5.49 -11.65
N THR A 230 -14.08 -4.99 -11.54
CA THR A 230 -13.20 -4.82 -12.71
C THR A 230 -12.90 -6.16 -13.39
N ARG A 231 -12.69 -7.23 -12.60
CA ARG A 231 -12.44 -8.58 -13.12
C ARG A 231 -13.65 -9.19 -13.80
N ASP A 232 -14.82 -9.06 -13.18
CA ASP A 232 -16.08 -9.60 -13.70
C ASP A 232 -16.46 -8.91 -15.02
N LEU A 233 -16.29 -7.59 -15.11
CA LEU A 233 -16.59 -6.83 -16.33
C LEU A 233 -15.58 -7.05 -17.45
N THR A 234 -14.31 -7.34 -17.12
CA THR A 234 -13.25 -7.66 -18.10
C THR A 234 -13.57 -8.93 -18.90
N ALA A 235 -14.34 -9.86 -18.33
CA ALA A 235 -14.78 -11.06 -19.04
C ALA A 235 -15.86 -10.77 -20.11
N LEU A 236 -16.52 -9.61 -20.04
CA LEU A 236 -17.62 -9.22 -20.92
C LEU A 236 -17.21 -8.20 -21.98
N SER A 237 -16.36 -7.23 -21.64
CA SER A 237 -15.95 -6.13 -22.52
C SER A 237 -14.54 -5.65 -22.19
N GLU A 238 -13.94 -4.91 -23.12
CA GLU A 238 -12.65 -4.24 -22.91
C GLU A 238 -12.81 -2.85 -22.27
N SER A 239 -14.03 -2.31 -22.23
CA SER A 239 -14.32 -0.96 -21.72
C SER A 239 -15.43 -0.98 -20.69
N VAL A 240 -15.36 -0.05 -19.73
CA VAL A 240 -16.39 0.16 -18.71
C VAL A 240 -16.79 1.63 -18.68
N SER A 241 -18.09 1.90 -18.72
CA SER A 241 -18.67 3.21 -18.40
C SER A 241 -18.88 3.29 -16.89
N ILE A 242 -18.24 4.26 -16.25
CA ILE A 242 -18.42 4.57 -14.84
C ILE A 242 -19.31 5.81 -14.76
N GLU A 243 -20.53 5.61 -14.25
CA GLU A 243 -21.54 6.66 -14.12
C GLU A 243 -21.83 6.92 -12.65
N CYS A 244 -21.64 8.16 -12.19
CA CYS A 244 -22.00 8.57 -10.83
C CYS A 244 -23.20 9.52 -10.88
N THR A 245 -24.26 9.14 -10.16
CA THR A 245 -25.53 9.88 -10.06
C THR A 245 -25.98 9.94 -8.60
N LYS A 246 -27.08 10.64 -8.32
CA LYS A 246 -27.66 10.72 -6.97
C LYS A 246 -28.07 9.34 -6.40
N ASP A 247 -28.33 8.37 -7.26
CA ASP A 247 -28.72 7.02 -6.87
C ASP A 247 -27.53 6.13 -6.48
N GLY A 248 -26.30 6.54 -6.83
CA GLY A 248 -25.06 5.79 -6.58
C GLY A 248 -24.11 5.80 -7.79
N VAL A 249 -23.09 4.94 -7.72
CA VAL A 249 -22.15 4.70 -8.82
C VAL A 249 -22.51 3.42 -9.55
N SER A 250 -22.52 3.46 -10.89
CA SER A 250 -22.81 2.32 -11.74
C SER A 250 -21.64 2.05 -12.69
N PHE A 251 -21.20 0.81 -12.72
CA PHE A 251 -20.20 0.29 -13.64
C PHE A 251 -20.93 -0.52 -14.72
N LYS A 252 -20.94 -0.02 -15.95
CA LYS A 252 -21.67 -0.61 -17.07
C LYS A 252 -20.70 -1.02 -18.17
N CYS A 253 -20.91 -2.19 -18.76
CA CYS A 253 -20.20 -2.58 -19.97
C CYS A 253 -21.16 -3.18 -20.99
N THR A 254 -20.84 -2.94 -22.26
CA THR A 254 -21.51 -3.55 -23.41
C THR A 254 -20.45 -4.32 -24.16
N GLY A 255 -20.71 -5.59 -24.46
CA GLY A 255 -19.79 -6.46 -25.19
C GLY A 255 -20.52 -7.50 -26.01
N ASP A 256 -19.78 -8.24 -26.83
CA ASP A 256 -20.35 -9.15 -27.84
C ASP A 256 -21.12 -10.32 -27.21
N ILE A 257 -20.70 -10.77 -26.03
CA ILE A 257 -21.31 -11.88 -25.29
C ILE A 257 -22.56 -11.41 -24.54
N GLY A 258 -22.62 -10.14 -24.16
CA GLY A 258 -23.71 -9.56 -23.40
C GLY A 258 -23.33 -8.28 -22.66
N ASN A 259 -24.29 -7.74 -21.92
CA ASN A 259 -24.15 -6.50 -21.18
C ASN A 259 -24.01 -6.77 -19.67
N GLY A 260 -23.14 -6.03 -19.00
CA GLY A 260 -22.93 -6.08 -17.56
C GLY A 260 -23.27 -4.74 -16.91
N SER A 261 -23.88 -4.77 -15.72
CA SER A 261 -24.14 -3.56 -14.94
C SER A 261 -24.06 -3.89 -13.45
N VAL A 262 -23.18 -3.19 -12.73
CA VAL A 262 -23.06 -3.27 -11.27
C VAL A 262 -23.27 -1.89 -10.69
N THR A 263 -24.25 -1.75 -9.79
CA THR A 263 -24.55 -0.48 -9.13
C THR A 263 -24.25 -0.59 -7.64
N LEU A 264 -23.39 0.30 -7.16
CA LEU A 264 -23.10 0.48 -5.74
C LEU A 264 -23.79 1.73 -5.24
N ARG A 265 -24.43 1.61 -4.07
CA ARG A 265 -25.05 2.72 -3.35
C ARG A 265 -24.22 3.03 -2.12
N SER A 266 -24.27 4.28 -1.67
CA SER A 266 -23.64 4.65 -0.42
C SER A 266 -24.25 3.85 0.73
N HIS A 267 -23.39 3.26 1.55
CA HIS A 267 -23.79 2.42 2.67
C HIS A 267 -22.75 2.54 3.79
N THR A 268 -23.25 2.60 5.02
CA THR A 268 -22.44 2.60 6.23
C THR A 268 -22.80 1.39 7.07
N ASN A 269 -21.83 0.50 7.26
CA ASN A 269 -21.86 -0.63 8.15
C ASN A 269 -21.15 -0.26 9.46
N VAL A 270 -21.89 -0.32 10.58
CA VAL A 270 -21.36 0.03 11.91
C VAL A 270 -20.44 -1.06 12.46
N GLU A 271 -20.65 -2.32 12.06
CA GLU A 271 -19.86 -3.46 12.54
C GLU A 271 -18.55 -3.65 11.77
N LYS A 272 -18.56 -3.30 10.47
CA LYS A 272 -17.40 -3.47 9.57
C LYS A 272 -17.18 -2.21 8.74
N PRO A 273 -16.53 -1.17 9.31
CA PRO A 273 -16.33 0.09 8.61
C PRO A 273 -15.47 -0.06 7.34
N GLU A 274 -14.61 -1.08 7.25
CA GLU A 274 -13.84 -1.36 6.03
C GLU A 274 -14.70 -1.75 4.81
N GLN A 275 -15.99 -2.04 4.99
CA GLN A 275 -16.93 -2.36 3.92
C GLN A 275 -17.79 -1.17 3.48
N ASN A 276 -17.56 0.01 4.05
CA ASN A 276 -18.35 1.19 3.77
C ASN A 276 -18.11 1.69 2.34
N ILE A 277 -19.15 2.30 1.79
CA ILE A 277 -19.10 2.98 0.49
C ILE A 277 -19.55 4.41 0.71
N GLU A 278 -18.63 5.35 0.51
CA GLU A 278 -18.89 6.78 0.58
C GLU A 278 -18.89 7.36 -0.83
N ILE A 279 -19.93 8.13 -1.17
CA ILE A 279 -20.08 8.75 -2.48
C ILE A 279 -20.38 10.22 -2.26
N ASN A 280 -19.41 11.07 -2.59
CA ASN A 280 -19.54 12.51 -2.60
C ASN A 280 -19.70 12.99 -4.04
N LEU A 281 -20.90 13.47 -4.37
CA LEU A 281 -21.28 13.89 -5.72
C LEU A 281 -21.59 15.40 -5.74
N SER A 282 -20.79 16.15 -6.49
CA SER A 282 -21.04 17.54 -6.84
C SER A 282 -21.89 17.62 -8.12
N GLU A 283 -21.47 16.92 -9.17
CA GLU A 283 -22.14 16.91 -10.48
C GLU A 283 -22.18 15.49 -11.07
N PRO A 284 -23.25 15.10 -11.78
CA PRO A 284 -23.30 13.81 -12.47
C PRO A 284 -22.18 13.69 -13.50
N VAL A 285 -21.50 12.54 -13.50
CA VAL A 285 -20.37 12.25 -14.38
C VAL A 285 -20.53 10.86 -14.98
N ALA A 286 -20.23 10.73 -16.27
CA ALA A 286 -20.32 9.49 -17.02
C ALA A 286 -19.13 9.41 -17.98
N LEU A 287 -18.16 8.56 -17.66
CA LEU A 287 -16.91 8.44 -18.43
C LEU A 287 -16.61 6.98 -18.70
N THR A 288 -16.05 6.71 -19.89
CA THR A 288 -15.66 5.36 -20.30
C THR A 288 -14.16 5.16 -20.13
N PHE A 289 -13.74 4.03 -19.57
CA PHE A 289 -12.34 3.69 -19.35
C PHE A 289 -12.00 2.30 -19.88
N SER A 290 -10.72 2.07 -20.13
CA SER A 290 -10.21 0.75 -20.51
C SER A 290 -10.05 -0.15 -19.28
N LEU A 291 -10.74 -1.29 -19.29
CA LEU A 291 -10.69 -2.28 -18.22
C LEU A 291 -9.30 -2.90 -18.06
N LYS A 292 -8.50 -2.95 -19.14
CA LYS A 292 -7.12 -3.43 -19.10
C LYS A 292 -6.25 -2.63 -18.12
N TYR A 293 -6.38 -1.29 -18.12
CA TYR A 293 -5.62 -0.44 -17.18
C TYR A 293 -6.17 -0.53 -15.77
N LEU A 294 -7.50 -0.54 -15.61
CA LEU A 294 -8.13 -0.68 -14.29
C LEU A 294 -7.75 -2.00 -13.61
N MET A 295 -7.66 -3.11 -14.37
CA MET A 295 -7.18 -4.39 -13.87
C MET A 295 -5.72 -4.35 -13.40
N ASN A 296 -4.86 -3.56 -14.06
CA ASN A 296 -3.49 -3.32 -13.59
C ASN A 296 -3.49 -2.52 -12.29
N PHE A 297 -4.31 -1.47 -12.18
CA PHE A 297 -4.39 -0.67 -10.95
C PHE A 297 -4.91 -1.51 -9.77
N CYS A 298 -5.81 -2.46 -10.01
CA CYS A 298 -6.31 -3.38 -8.98
C CYS A 298 -5.24 -4.28 -8.35
N LYS A 299 -4.03 -4.36 -8.91
CA LYS A 299 -2.89 -5.06 -8.25
C LYS A 299 -2.43 -4.34 -6.99
N ALA A 300 -2.71 -3.04 -6.87
CA ALA A 300 -2.47 -2.26 -5.66
C ALA A 300 -3.48 -2.54 -4.54
N SER A 301 -4.52 -3.36 -4.74
CA SER A 301 -5.49 -3.70 -3.69
C SER A 301 -4.86 -4.40 -2.48
N GLY A 302 -3.66 -4.98 -2.60
CA GLY A 302 -2.89 -5.50 -1.47
C GLY A 302 -2.28 -4.42 -0.57
N LEU A 303 -2.17 -3.18 -1.03
CA LEU A 303 -1.58 -2.06 -0.31
C LEU A 303 -2.56 -1.35 0.63
N SER A 304 -3.84 -1.34 0.28
CA SER A 304 -4.88 -0.65 1.04
C SER A 304 -6.21 -1.39 0.95
N SER A 305 -6.94 -1.44 2.05
CA SER A 305 -8.27 -2.07 2.13
C SER A 305 -9.35 -1.24 1.44
N SER A 306 -9.14 0.06 1.28
CA SER A 306 -10.02 0.97 0.54
C SER A 306 -9.32 1.53 -0.71
N VAL A 307 -10.13 1.92 -1.68
CA VAL A 307 -9.70 2.62 -2.89
C VAL A 307 -10.60 3.82 -3.09
N LYS A 308 -9.99 4.94 -3.48
CA LYS A 308 -10.68 6.20 -3.77
C LYS A 308 -10.63 6.49 -5.26
N LEU A 309 -11.81 6.62 -5.88
CA LEU A 309 -11.99 6.98 -7.28
C LEU A 309 -12.46 8.43 -7.37
N CYS A 310 -11.76 9.27 -8.12
CA CYS A 310 -12.18 10.64 -8.37
C CYS A 310 -12.39 10.86 -9.87
N LEU A 311 -13.58 11.33 -10.24
CA LEU A 311 -14.03 11.50 -11.62
C LEU A 311 -14.46 12.94 -11.88
N SER A 312 -14.14 13.44 -13.07
CA SER A 312 -14.69 14.68 -13.63
C SER A 312 -14.49 14.67 -15.15
N ASN A 313 -15.40 15.29 -15.91
CA ASN A 313 -15.45 15.16 -17.37
C ASN A 313 -14.20 15.69 -18.10
N GLU A 314 -13.48 16.65 -17.49
CA GLU A 314 -12.34 17.33 -18.12
C GLU A 314 -10.97 16.84 -17.64
N VAL A 315 -10.93 15.89 -16.70
CA VAL A 315 -9.69 15.41 -16.09
C VAL A 315 -9.61 13.89 -16.09
N PRO A 316 -8.39 13.31 -16.09
CA PRO A 316 -8.21 11.87 -15.95
C PRO A 316 -8.86 11.33 -14.67
N LEU A 317 -9.34 10.08 -14.73
CA LEU A 317 -9.76 9.33 -13.54
C LEU A 317 -8.56 9.18 -12.61
N LEU A 318 -8.74 9.58 -11.35
CA LEU A 318 -7.80 9.31 -10.28
C LEU A 318 -8.23 8.07 -9.51
N VAL A 319 -7.34 7.09 -9.40
CA VAL A 319 -7.47 5.91 -8.53
C VAL A 319 -6.39 5.99 -7.46
N GLU A 320 -6.77 6.24 -6.22
CA GLU A 320 -5.85 6.42 -5.09
C GLU A 320 -5.96 5.25 -4.11
N TYR A 321 -4.82 4.68 -3.77
CA TYR A 321 -4.63 3.75 -2.66
C TYR A 321 -3.85 4.46 -1.55
N GLY A 322 -4.51 4.71 -0.43
CA GLY A 322 -3.90 5.35 0.73
C GLY A 322 -2.97 4.40 1.46
N LEU A 323 -1.75 4.87 1.76
CA LEU A 323 -0.75 4.17 2.55
C LEU A 323 -0.58 4.85 3.92
N SER A 324 0.25 4.27 4.78
CA SER A 324 0.56 4.84 6.10
C SER A 324 1.22 6.23 5.98
N ASN A 325 1.01 7.06 7.01
CA ASN A 325 1.63 8.40 7.15
C ASN A 325 1.35 9.37 5.99
N ASN A 326 0.15 9.32 5.39
CA ASN A 326 -0.22 10.13 4.23
C ASN A 326 0.65 9.86 2.99
N SER A 327 1.32 8.71 2.94
CA SER A 327 1.89 8.16 1.72
C SER A 327 0.75 7.67 0.81
N TYR A 328 0.99 7.59 -0.49
CA TYR A 328 -0.05 7.17 -1.44
C TYR A 328 0.54 6.52 -2.68
N LEU A 329 -0.29 5.71 -3.33
CA LEU A 329 -0.11 5.27 -4.70
C LEU A 329 -1.33 5.71 -5.53
N ARG A 330 -1.10 6.60 -6.48
CA ARG A 330 -2.11 7.20 -7.34
C ARG A 330 -1.90 6.77 -8.79
N PHE A 331 -2.98 6.40 -9.43
CA PHE A 331 -3.03 6.15 -10.87
C PHE A 331 -3.97 7.15 -11.52
N TYR A 332 -3.53 7.71 -12.64
CA TYR A 332 -4.32 8.59 -13.48
C TYR A 332 -4.57 7.89 -14.80
N LEU A 333 -5.81 7.89 -15.26
CA LEU A 333 -6.21 7.24 -16.52
C LEU A 333 -7.09 8.17 -17.33
N ALA A 334 -6.64 8.48 -18.56
CA ALA A 334 -7.44 9.26 -19.47
C ALA A 334 -8.72 8.49 -19.87
N PRO A 335 -9.89 9.16 -19.94
CA PRO A 335 -11.10 8.54 -20.44
C PRO A 335 -10.93 8.20 -21.92
N LYS A 336 -11.60 7.13 -22.36
CA LYS A 336 -11.84 6.90 -23.78
C LYS A 336 -12.80 7.99 -24.25
N ILE A 337 -12.35 8.78 -25.22
CA ILE A 337 -13.23 9.67 -25.97
C ILE A 337 -14.18 8.75 -26.73
N GLY A 338 -15.48 8.83 -26.44
CA GLY A 338 -16.47 8.17 -27.28
C GLY A 338 -16.39 8.77 -28.67
N ASP A 339 -16.58 7.96 -29.71
CA ASP A 339 -16.90 8.53 -31.02
C ASP A 339 -18.19 9.34 -30.83
N GLU A 340 -18.06 10.67 -30.74
CA GLU A 340 -19.21 11.56 -30.87
C GLU A 340 -19.75 11.32 -32.29
N GLU A 341 -20.87 10.59 -32.40
CA GLU A 341 -21.69 10.60 -33.61
C GLU A 341 -22.24 12.00 -33.90
#